data_AF-A0A137Q9L6-F1
#
_entry.id   AF-A0A137Q9L6-F1
#
_cell.length_a   1.000
_cell.length_b   1.000
_cell.length_c   1.000
_cell.angle_alpha   90.00
_cell.angle_beta   90.00
_cell.angle_gamma   90.00
#
_symmetry.space_group_name_H-M   'P 1'
#
loop_
_entity.id
_entity.type
_entity.pdbx_description
1 polymer ?
#
loop_
_entity_poly.entity_id
_entity_poly.type
_entity_poly.pdbx_seq_one_letter_code
_entity_poly.pdbx_strand_id
1 'polypeptide(L)'
;MVHLSDLIARGGKHLLDMSIRNKAIRAINLRSMMKPDDKRTLWPYIAENLICHHSPSNKEFSSLAEIDPRTSVLLQAWKISMAKNSKLPRIIKECIKIAQELNLYLDPEKLNNQIRSKMPIWLHPGKRAGVRYSTNHLTC
;
A
#
# COMPACT_ATOMS: atom_id res chain seq x y z
N MET A 1 -26.31 21.45 19.51
CA MET A 1 -26.98 20.24 19.01
C MET A 1 -26.18 19.06 19.57
N VAL A 2 -26.78 18.24 20.44
CA VAL A 2 -26.08 17.09 21.05
C VAL A 2 -26.10 15.92 20.07
N HIS A 3 -24.94 15.37 19.75
CA HIS A 3 -24.83 14.23 18.83
C HIS A 3 -24.69 12.91 19.59
N LEU A 4 -25.18 11.82 18.99
CA LEU A 4 -25.08 10.47 19.57
C LEU A 4 -23.64 10.00 19.82
N SER A 5 -22.68 10.60 19.11
CA SER A 5 -21.24 10.38 19.24
C SER A 5 -20.59 11.11 20.42
N ASP A 6 -21.28 12.06 21.06
CA ASP A 6 -20.73 12.82 22.18
C ASP A 6 -20.62 11.96 23.44
N LEU A 7 -19.71 12.36 24.34
CA LEU A 7 -19.53 11.74 25.65
C LEU A 7 -20.82 11.84 26.48
N ILE A 8 -21.03 10.85 27.35
CA ILE A 8 -22.16 10.82 28.31
C ILE A 8 -22.19 12.10 29.16
N ALA A 9 -21.02 12.64 29.50
CA ALA A 9 -20.86 13.89 30.25
C ALA A 9 -21.45 15.14 29.55
N ARG A 10 -21.69 15.11 28.23
CA ARG A 10 -22.33 16.19 27.46
C ARG A 10 -23.75 15.85 27.00
N GLY A 11 -24.35 14.79 27.56
CA GLY A 11 -25.68 14.30 27.18
C GLY A 11 -25.70 13.42 25.94
N GLY A 12 -24.54 13.01 25.42
CA GLY A 12 -24.44 12.02 24.35
C GLY A 12 -24.62 10.59 24.87
N LYS A 13 -24.82 9.62 23.95
CA LYS A 13 -24.97 8.20 24.33
C LYS A 13 -23.69 7.38 24.12
N HIS A 14 -22.60 8.02 23.67
CA HIS A 14 -21.34 7.36 23.28
C HIS A 14 -21.55 6.10 22.42
N LEU A 15 -22.60 6.10 21.61
CA LEU A 15 -23.04 4.91 20.86
C LEU A 15 -22.21 4.70 19.59
N LEU A 16 -21.60 5.76 19.07
CA LEU A 16 -20.97 5.73 17.77
C LEU A 16 -19.69 6.56 17.74
N ASP A 17 -18.56 5.88 17.65
CA ASP A 17 -17.26 6.50 17.40
C ASP A 17 -17.05 6.67 15.88
N MET A 18 -17.16 7.92 15.43
CA MET A 18 -16.97 8.29 14.02
C MET A 18 -15.52 8.08 13.54
N SER A 19 -14.54 8.22 14.43
CA SER A 19 -13.12 8.01 14.09
C SER A 19 -12.87 6.54 13.76
N ILE A 20 -13.35 5.64 14.64
CA ILE A 20 -13.22 4.19 14.45
C ILE A 20 -14.00 3.75 13.21
N ARG A 21 -15.23 4.25 13.01
CA ARG A 21 -16.03 3.94 11.81
C ARG A 21 -15.30 4.32 10.53
N ASN A 22 -14.74 5.53 10.46
CA ASN A 22 -14.01 5.99 9.28
C ASN A 22 -12.76 5.12 9.04
N LYS A 23 -12.01 4.76 10.09
CA LYS A 23 -10.90 3.80 9.96
C LYS A 23 -11.37 2.45 9.43
N ALA A 24 -12.48 1.92 9.92
CA ALA A 24 -13.04 0.64 9.44
C ALA A 24 -13.42 0.70 7.96
N ILE A 25 -14.05 1.79 7.49
CA ILE A 25 -14.37 2.00 6.07
C ILE A 25 -13.08 1.97 5.22
N ARG A 26 -12.03 2.63 5.68
CA ARG A 26 -10.75 2.63 4.98
C ARG A 26 -10.06 1.26 5.00
N ALA A 27 -10.20 0.50 6.08
CA ALA A 27 -9.71 -0.88 6.13
C ALA A 27 -10.44 -1.79 5.12
N ILE A 28 -11.74 -1.58 4.87
CA ILE A 28 -12.46 -2.28 3.80
C ILE A 28 -11.92 -1.91 2.42
N ASN A 29 -11.64 -0.63 2.18
CA ASN A 29 -11.00 -0.19 0.93
C ASN A 29 -9.61 -0.80 0.76
N LEU A 30 -8.80 -0.83 1.82
CA LEU A 30 -7.49 -1.47 1.81
C LEU A 30 -7.60 -2.97 1.50
N ARG A 31 -8.55 -3.68 2.12
CA ARG A 31 -8.83 -5.08 1.82
C ARG A 31 -9.18 -5.27 0.35
N SER A 32 -9.93 -4.35 -0.27
CA SER A 32 -10.25 -4.42 -1.69
C SER A 32 -9.01 -4.29 -2.59
N MET A 33 -8.01 -3.52 -2.15
CA MET A 33 -6.72 -3.37 -2.85
C MET A 33 -5.83 -4.62 -2.75
N MET A 34 -6.02 -5.46 -1.74
CA MET A 34 -5.24 -6.68 -1.53
C MET A 34 -5.88 -7.94 -2.13
N LYS A 35 -7.01 -7.81 -2.82
CA LYS A 35 -7.66 -8.97 -3.47
C LYS A 35 -6.85 -9.43 -4.70
N PRO A 36 -6.81 -10.74 -4.98
CA PRO A 36 -6.22 -11.26 -6.21
C PRO A 36 -6.96 -10.72 -7.44
N ASP A 37 -6.25 -10.62 -8.57
CA ASP A 37 -6.71 -9.94 -9.78
C ASP A 37 -8.07 -10.44 -10.28
N ASP A 38 -8.33 -11.75 -10.24
CA ASP A 38 -9.60 -12.35 -10.68
C ASP A 38 -10.83 -11.85 -9.92
N LYS A 39 -10.66 -11.31 -8.71
CA LYS A 39 -11.75 -10.80 -7.84
C LYS A 39 -11.61 -9.31 -7.56
N ARG A 40 -10.75 -8.63 -8.31
CA ARG A 40 -10.39 -7.24 -8.06
C ARG A 40 -11.40 -6.31 -8.73
N THR A 41 -11.93 -5.38 -7.96
CA THR A 41 -12.83 -4.35 -8.49
C THR A 41 -12.04 -3.27 -9.23
N LEU A 42 -12.71 -2.40 -9.98
CA LEU A 42 -12.08 -1.32 -10.74
C LEU A 42 -11.35 -0.30 -9.85
N TRP A 43 -11.88 -0.01 -8.67
CA TRP A 43 -11.32 0.98 -7.74
C TRP A 43 -9.85 0.70 -7.36
N PRO A 44 -9.47 -0.51 -6.91
CA PRO A 44 -8.09 -0.89 -6.67
C PRO A 44 -7.12 -0.65 -7.84
N TYR A 45 -7.57 -0.90 -9.07
CA TYR A 45 -6.75 -0.68 -10.26
C TYR A 45 -6.47 0.80 -10.49
N ILE A 46 -7.50 1.64 -10.36
CA ILE A 46 -7.35 3.11 -10.45
C ILE A 46 -6.45 3.61 -9.32
N ALA A 47 -6.64 3.12 -8.09
CA ALA A 47 -5.85 3.53 -6.95
C ALA A 47 -4.36 3.20 -7.14
N GLU A 48 -4.01 2.00 -7.61
CA GLU A 48 -2.62 1.63 -7.89
C GLU A 48 -1.99 2.47 -8.99
N ASN A 49 -2.71 2.74 -10.08
CA ASN A 49 -2.22 3.60 -11.14
C ASN A 49 -1.96 5.03 -10.64
N LEU A 50 -2.86 5.59 -9.82
CA LEU A 50 -2.65 6.89 -9.19
C LEU A 50 -1.44 6.90 -8.24
N ILE A 51 -1.23 5.82 -7.49
CA ILE A 51 -0.07 5.67 -6.61
C ILE A 51 1.22 5.60 -7.43
N CYS A 52 1.26 4.83 -8.52
CA CYS A 52 2.41 4.74 -9.41
C CYS A 52 2.71 6.08 -10.07
N HIS A 53 1.69 6.76 -10.60
CA HIS A 53 1.83 8.04 -11.29
C HIS A 53 2.29 9.19 -10.37
N HIS A 54 1.82 9.22 -9.12
CA HIS A 54 2.18 10.26 -8.15
C HIS A 54 3.32 9.87 -7.20
N SER A 55 3.87 8.67 -7.36
CA SER A 55 5.11 8.30 -6.69
C SER A 55 6.22 9.23 -7.16
N PRO A 56 7.07 9.75 -6.26
CA PRO A 56 8.31 10.37 -6.71
C PRO A 56 9.02 9.34 -7.61
N SER A 57 9.36 9.75 -8.84
CA SER A 57 10.29 8.98 -9.65
C SER A 57 11.56 8.88 -8.81
N ASN A 58 11.80 7.70 -8.29
CA ASN A 58 13.01 7.44 -7.55
C ASN A 58 14.09 7.56 -8.63
N LYS A 59 14.81 8.69 -8.68
CA LYS A 59 15.74 9.03 -9.78
C LYS A 59 16.74 7.90 -10.05
N GLU A 60 17.02 7.10 -9.01
CA GLU A 60 17.79 5.87 -9.08
C GLU A 60 17.21 4.84 -10.06
N PHE A 61 15.89 4.64 -10.10
CA PHE A 61 15.20 3.61 -10.89
C PHE A 61 14.81 4.05 -12.30
N SER A 62 14.50 5.33 -12.51
CA SER A 62 14.23 5.86 -13.86
C SER A 62 15.42 5.80 -14.80
N SER A 63 16.63 5.61 -14.25
CA SER A 63 17.86 5.38 -15.01
C SER A 63 18.04 3.91 -15.46
N LEU A 64 17.33 2.97 -14.83
CA LEU A 64 17.65 1.54 -14.87
C LEU A 64 16.71 0.70 -15.74
N ALA A 65 15.54 1.21 -16.13
CA ALA A 65 14.59 0.48 -16.96
C ALA A 65 13.81 1.43 -17.88
N GLU A 66 13.63 1.04 -19.15
CA GLU A 66 12.75 1.75 -20.11
C GLU A 66 11.27 1.70 -19.68
N ILE A 67 10.88 0.72 -18.86
CA ILE A 67 9.51 0.47 -18.40
C ILE A 67 9.47 0.57 -16.87
N ASP A 68 8.48 1.27 -16.32
CA ASP A 68 8.30 1.40 -14.88
C ASP A 68 7.97 0.05 -14.23
N PRO A 69 8.84 -0.53 -13.37
CA PRO A 69 8.62 -1.84 -12.76
C PRO A 69 7.66 -1.80 -11.56
N ARG A 70 7.11 -0.63 -11.21
CA ARG A 70 6.20 -0.45 -10.08
C ARG A 70 4.82 -1.00 -10.41
N THR A 71 4.33 -1.90 -9.55
CA THR A 71 3.01 -2.53 -9.68
C THR A 71 2.13 -2.20 -8.47
N SER A 72 2.57 -2.57 -7.27
CA SER A 72 1.80 -2.34 -6.05
C SER A 72 2.69 -2.02 -4.85
N VAL A 73 2.35 -0.95 -4.12
CA VAL A 73 3.11 -0.51 -2.93
C VAL A 73 2.95 -1.47 -1.75
N LEU A 74 1.87 -2.24 -1.71
CA LEU A 74 1.66 -3.20 -0.62
C LEU A 74 2.54 -4.45 -0.80
N LEU A 75 2.95 -4.75 -2.04
CA LEU A 75 3.74 -5.94 -2.38
C LEU A 75 5.23 -5.61 -2.61
N GLN A 76 5.55 -4.39 -2.98
CA GLN A 76 6.89 -3.99 -3.37
C GLN A 76 7.51 -2.99 -2.39
N ALA A 77 8.84 -3.02 -2.27
CA ALA A 77 9.58 -2.11 -1.41
C ALA A 77 9.91 -0.79 -2.13
N TRP A 78 8.93 0.12 -2.25
CA TRP A 78 9.17 1.50 -2.67
C TRP A 78 8.36 2.52 -1.88
N LYS A 79 8.83 3.76 -1.84
CA LYS A 79 8.29 4.81 -0.99
C LYS A 79 7.34 5.72 -1.77
N ILE A 80 6.17 5.98 -1.21
CA ILE A 80 5.24 7.00 -1.72
C ILE A 80 5.45 8.31 -0.97
N SER A 81 5.25 9.43 -1.65
CA SER A 81 5.18 10.74 -0.99
C SER A 81 3.89 10.89 -0.18
N MET A 82 4.03 10.80 1.15
CA MET A 82 2.95 11.03 2.12
C MET A 82 2.84 12.51 2.55
N ALA A 83 3.58 13.41 1.90
CA ALA A 83 3.56 14.83 2.21
C ALA A 83 2.16 15.45 2.00
N LYS A 84 1.88 16.54 2.74
CA LYS A 84 0.64 17.31 2.57
C LYS A 84 0.47 17.81 1.13
N ASN A 85 1.58 18.16 0.47
CA ASN A 85 1.61 18.72 -0.88
C ASN A 85 1.62 17.65 -1.99
N SER A 86 1.58 16.35 -1.65
CA SER A 86 1.53 15.32 -2.70
C SER A 86 0.14 15.26 -3.33
N LYS A 87 0.11 15.12 -4.66
CA LYS A 87 -1.13 15.05 -5.48
C LYS A 87 -1.95 13.77 -5.25
N LEU A 88 -1.50 12.87 -4.39
CA LEU A 88 -2.21 11.63 -4.09
C LEU A 88 -3.53 11.92 -3.35
N PRO A 89 -4.66 11.32 -3.77
CA PRO A 89 -5.94 11.46 -3.07
C PRO A 89 -5.86 11.09 -1.58
N ARG A 90 -6.59 11.85 -0.76
CA ARG A 90 -6.63 11.65 0.70
C ARG A 90 -7.04 10.23 1.11
N ILE A 91 -8.01 9.64 0.40
CA ILE A 91 -8.51 8.28 0.67
C ILE A 91 -7.37 7.25 0.58
N ILE A 92 -6.53 7.37 -0.44
CA ILE A 92 -5.42 6.44 -0.67
C ILE A 92 -4.35 6.62 0.41
N LYS A 93 -4.01 7.87 0.76
CA LYS A 93 -3.10 8.17 1.88
C LYS A 93 -3.59 7.54 3.18
N GLU A 94 -4.89 7.64 3.46
CA GLU A 94 -5.49 7.03 4.65
C GLU A 94 -5.42 5.50 4.62
N CYS A 95 -5.61 4.87 3.46
CA CYS A 95 -5.46 3.41 3.33
C CYS A 95 -4.02 2.95 3.60
N ILE A 96 -3.02 3.65 3.05
CA ILE A 96 -1.61 3.34 3.28
C ILE A 96 -1.22 3.54 4.75
N LYS A 97 -1.72 4.60 5.39
CA LYS A 97 -1.50 4.82 6.83
C LYS A 97 -2.07 3.68 7.66
N ILE A 98 -3.27 3.22 7.34
CA ILE A 98 -3.88 2.09 8.04
C ILE A 98 -3.09 0.80 7.80
N ALA A 99 -2.58 0.57 6.58
CA ALA A 99 -1.70 -0.56 6.31
C ALA A 99 -0.45 -0.52 7.20
N GLN A 100 0.16 0.65 7.38
CA GLN A 100 1.30 0.85 8.27
C GLN A 100 0.94 0.69 9.76
N GLU A 101 -0.18 1.27 10.21
CA GLU A 101 -0.69 1.13 11.58
C GLU A 101 -0.96 -0.34 11.95
N LEU A 102 -1.45 -1.12 10.98
CA LEU A 102 -1.74 -2.55 11.14
C LEU A 102 -0.51 -3.44 10.89
N ASN A 103 0.67 -2.87 10.59
CA ASN A 103 1.87 -3.60 10.19
C ASN A 103 1.60 -4.63 9.08
N LEU A 104 0.78 -4.26 8.09
CA LEU A 104 0.51 -5.09 6.92
C LEU A 104 1.65 -4.95 5.93
N TYR A 105 2.56 -5.92 5.96
CA TYR A 105 3.66 -6.06 5.01
C TYR A 105 3.60 -7.43 4.33
N LEU A 106 4.13 -7.49 3.10
CA LEU A 106 4.37 -8.77 2.46
C LEU A 106 5.57 -9.44 3.12
N ASP A 107 5.35 -10.59 3.75
CA ASP A 107 6.42 -11.41 4.35
C ASP A 107 7.12 -12.24 3.27
N PRO A 108 8.37 -11.91 2.90
CA PRO A 108 9.05 -12.58 1.82
C PRO A 108 9.60 -13.97 2.20
N GLU A 109 9.69 -14.29 3.49
CA GLU A 109 10.23 -15.58 3.96
C GLU A 109 9.32 -16.75 3.56
N LYS A 110 8.03 -16.47 3.36
CA LYS A 110 7.00 -17.47 3.02
C LYS A 110 6.61 -17.48 1.55
N LEU A 111 7.30 -16.74 0.68
CA LEU A 111 6.99 -16.69 -0.75
C LEU A 111 7.51 -17.94 -1.48
N ASN A 112 6.65 -18.58 -2.27
CA ASN A 112 7.05 -19.63 -3.21
C ASN A 112 8.05 -19.05 -4.24
N ASN A 113 9.12 -19.78 -4.53
CA ASN A 113 10.16 -19.43 -5.51
C ASN A 113 9.58 -19.04 -6.88
N GLN A 114 8.50 -19.69 -7.33
CA GLN A 114 7.83 -19.33 -8.58
C GLN A 114 7.28 -17.89 -8.57
N ILE A 115 6.65 -17.48 -7.46
CA ILE A 115 6.13 -16.12 -7.30
C ILE A 115 7.28 -15.12 -7.18
N ARG A 116 8.33 -15.53 -6.45
CA ARG A 116 9.56 -14.74 -6.28
C ARG A 116 10.21 -14.41 -7.63
N SER A 117 10.25 -15.38 -8.55
CA SER A 117 10.81 -15.20 -9.90
C SER A 117 10.01 -14.24 -10.79
N LYS A 118 8.70 -14.09 -10.51
CA LYS A 118 7.82 -13.18 -11.25
C LYS A 118 7.90 -11.74 -10.76
N MET A 119 8.46 -11.49 -9.58
CA MET A 119 8.59 -10.13 -9.05
C MET A 119 9.82 -9.42 -9.65
N PRO A 120 9.70 -8.13 -10.03
CA PRO A 120 10.85 -7.39 -10.52
C PRO A 120 11.91 -7.25 -9.41
N ILE A 121 13.12 -7.72 -9.71
CA ILE A 121 14.28 -7.78 -8.79
C ILE A 121 14.51 -6.44 -8.08
N TRP A 122 14.34 -5.36 -8.83
CA TRP A 122 14.60 -3.98 -8.41
C TRP A 122 13.76 -3.56 -7.19
N LEU A 123 12.52 -4.06 -7.08
CA LEU A 123 11.52 -3.66 -6.08
C LEU A 123 11.12 -4.80 -5.13
N HIS A 124 11.95 -5.83 -5.06
CA HIS A 124 11.67 -7.01 -4.26
C HIS A 124 11.59 -6.67 -2.76
N PRO A 125 10.51 -7.09 -2.04
CA PRO A 125 10.29 -6.75 -0.63
C PRO A 125 11.39 -7.26 0.31
N GLY A 126 12.04 -8.36 -0.04
CA GLY A 126 13.17 -8.95 0.71
C GLY A 126 14.55 -8.31 0.46
N LYS A 127 14.63 -7.15 -0.19
CA LYS A 127 15.92 -6.48 -0.49
C LYS A 127 16.48 -5.80 0.78
N ARG A 128 17.63 -6.24 1.27
CA ARG A 128 18.40 -5.59 2.33
C ARG A 128 19.22 -4.43 1.74
N ALA A 129 19.24 -3.29 2.42
CA ALA A 129 20.07 -2.16 2.03
C ALA A 129 21.56 -2.57 2.04
N GLY A 130 22.29 -2.22 0.98
CA GLY A 130 23.72 -2.53 0.84
C GLY A 130 24.08 -3.94 0.33
N VAL A 131 23.09 -4.82 0.12
CA VAL A 131 23.33 -6.17 -0.40
C VAL A 131 23.16 -6.20 -1.92
N ARG A 132 24.20 -6.65 -2.64
CA ARG A 132 24.12 -6.97 -4.07
C ARG A 132 23.49 -8.36 -4.22
N TYR A 133 22.33 -8.43 -4.85
CA TYR A 133 21.72 -9.71 -5.22
C TYR A 133 22.27 -10.13 -6.57
N SER A 134 22.82 -11.35 -6.66
CA SER A 134 23.32 -11.92 -7.91
C SER A 134 22.15 -12.16 -8.88
N THR A 135 22.33 -11.80 -10.15
CA THR A 135 21.37 -11.95 -11.25
C THR A 135 21.25 -13.39 -11.77
N ASN A 136 21.77 -14.39 -11.06
CA ASN A 136 21.71 -15.78 -11.49
C ASN A 136 20.31 -16.38 -11.21
N HIS A 137 19.33 -16.03 -12.04
CA HIS A 137 17.99 -16.64 -12.08
C HIS A 137 17.92 -17.86 -13.01
N LEU A 138 19.01 -18.62 -13.14
CA LEU A 138 19.03 -19.89 -13.87
C LEU A 138 19.61 -20.96 -12.96
N THR A 139 18.76 -21.55 -12.12
CA THR A 139 18.77 -22.96 -11.67
C THR A 139 17.96 -23.04 -10.38
N CYS A 140 16.77 -23.67 -10.47
CA CYS A 140 16.06 -24.49 -9.49
C CYS A 140 14.57 -24.52 -9.88
#